data_AF-A0A9P0GUG1-F1
#
_entry.id   AF-A0A9P0GUG1-F1
#
_cell.length_a   1.000
_cell.length_b   1.000
_cell.length_c   1.000
_cell.angle_alpha   90.00
_cell.angle_beta   90.00
_cell.angle_gamma   90.00
#
_symmetry.space_group_name_H-M   'P 1'
#
loop_
_entity.id
_entity.type
_entity.pdbx_description
1 polymer ?
#
loop_
_entity_poly.entity_id
_entity_poly.type
_entity_poly.pdbx_seq_one_letter_code
_entity_poly.pdbx_strand_id
1 'polypeptide(L)'
;ALVDGKAKHIPYRDSKLTRLLQDSLGGNTRTLMIACISPSDRDYMETLSTLRYANRAKNIHNKPKVNEDPKDTILRQYQEEIQRLRDLLQTKQTNSLRIEDLTNTSEEEIIETIPSSFTTTDLDAKRDKLLKEYQDEMRKLKNLHQNEKNEKEKVMQQIQAIKLDYEKNIQQLNKEINFKQKKELCSEDEIVNRIEALKASIIGGERANDQELSERRKKKKLAAERRASVIAHLLAKIDMNEDRELLHNQYKDISQELNTKTEALR
;
A
#
# COMPACT_ATOMS: atom_id res chain seq x y z
N ALA A 1 9.93 22.77 -11.41
CA ALA A 1 9.11 23.01 -10.20
C ALA A 1 9.94 22.85 -8.92
N LEU A 2 10.26 21.63 -8.50
CA LEU A 2 11.09 21.37 -7.30
C LEU A 2 12.51 21.94 -7.40
N VAL A 3 13.12 21.85 -8.58
CA VAL A 3 14.52 22.23 -8.82
C VAL A 3 14.69 23.74 -9.02
N ASP A 4 13.69 24.40 -9.60
CA ASP A 4 13.82 25.81 -10.01
C ASP A 4 13.66 26.78 -8.82
N GLY A 5 13.16 26.33 -7.67
CA GLY A 5 12.97 27.12 -6.45
C GLY A 5 11.97 28.28 -6.54
N LYS A 6 11.52 28.64 -7.75
CA LYS A 6 10.64 29.78 -8.05
C LYS A 6 9.14 29.45 -7.94
N ALA A 7 8.78 28.17 -8.02
CA ALA A 7 7.38 27.75 -8.02
C ALA A 7 6.85 27.61 -6.59
N LYS A 8 5.87 28.44 -6.22
CA LYS A 8 5.17 28.36 -4.93
C LYS A 8 4.34 27.09 -4.77
N HIS A 9 3.80 26.56 -5.87
CA HIS A 9 2.99 25.35 -5.89
C HIS A 9 3.69 24.23 -6.64
N ILE A 10 3.79 23.06 -6.01
CA ILE A 10 4.34 21.85 -6.62
C ILE A 10 3.17 20.87 -6.84
N PRO A 11 2.92 20.43 -8.08
CA PRO A 11 1.72 19.68 -8.43
C PRO A 11 1.80 18.19 -8.07
N TYR A 12 1.96 17.86 -6.79
CA TYR A 12 1.95 16.45 -6.34
C TYR A 12 0.61 15.76 -6.56
N ARG A 13 -0.48 16.53 -6.67
CA ARG A 13 -1.86 16.04 -6.80
C ARG A 13 -2.27 15.68 -8.21
N ASP A 14 -1.48 16.04 -9.22
CA ASP A 14 -1.82 15.79 -10.63
C ASP A 14 -1.80 14.29 -10.97
N SER A 15 -1.06 13.47 -10.20
CA SER A 15 -1.09 12.02 -10.32
C SER A 15 -1.16 11.32 -8.95
N LYS A 16 -1.76 10.13 -8.91
CA LYS A 16 -1.77 9.29 -7.69
C LYS A 16 -0.35 8.88 -7.28
N LEU A 17 0.52 8.63 -8.25
CA LEU A 17 1.91 8.23 -8.01
C LEU A 17 2.70 9.34 -7.30
N THR A 18 2.65 10.57 -7.83
CA THR A 18 3.34 11.73 -7.23
C THR A 18 2.77 12.12 -5.88
N ARG A 19 1.51 11.76 -5.59
CA ARG A 19 0.88 11.96 -4.29
C ARG A 19 1.39 10.98 -3.25
N LEU A 20 1.56 9.71 -3.61
CA LEU A 20 2.16 8.70 -2.73
C LEU A 20 3.65 8.95 -2.52
N LEU A 21 4.35 9.41 -3.57
CA LEU A 21 5.79 9.70 -3.53
C LEU A 21 6.12 11.13 -3.09
N GLN A 22 5.15 11.90 -2.58
CA GLN A 22 5.36 13.28 -2.17
C GLN A 22 6.50 13.40 -1.15
N ASP A 23 6.56 12.49 -0.18
CA ASP A 23 7.62 12.48 0.83
C ASP A 23 8.99 12.10 0.26
N SER A 24 9.01 11.30 -0.81
CA SER A 24 10.24 10.93 -1.52
C SER A 24 10.77 12.07 -2.42
N LEU A 25 9.90 12.96 -2.89
CA LEU A 25 10.24 14.03 -3.84
C LEU A 25 10.28 15.39 -3.14
N GLY A 26 11.11 15.54 -2.10
CA GLY A 26 11.31 16.80 -1.37
C GLY A 26 10.83 16.79 0.09
N GLY A 27 10.48 15.62 0.64
CA GLY A 27 9.99 15.47 2.00
C GLY A 27 10.96 14.75 2.95
N ASN A 28 10.37 13.97 3.86
CA ASN A 28 11.07 13.25 4.91
C ASN A 28 11.45 11.81 4.47
N THR A 29 12.36 11.68 3.51
CA THR A 29 12.83 10.37 3.04
C THR A 29 14.23 10.50 2.42
N ARG A 30 15.06 9.45 2.54
CA ARG A 30 16.28 9.31 1.74
C ARG A 30 15.92 8.60 0.44
N THR A 31 16.06 9.29 -0.68
CA THR A 31 15.56 8.80 -1.97
C THR A 31 16.70 8.56 -2.93
N LEU A 32 16.65 7.41 -3.61
CA LEU A 32 17.59 7.02 -4.65
C LEU A 32 16.80 6.77 -5.94
N MET A 33 17.28 7.34 -7.05
CA MET A 33 16.70 7.15 -8.37
C MET A 33 17.71 6.38 -9.24
N ILE A 34 17.26 5.28 -9.83
CA ILE A 34 18.04 4.52 -10.82
C ILE A 34 17.47 4.86 -12.19
N ALA A 35 18.33 5.40 -13.08
CA ALA A 35 17.97 5.66 -14.46
C ALA A 35 18.42 4.48 -15.33
N CYS A 36 17.47 3.72 -15.85
CA CYS A 36 17.73 2.63 -16.78
C CYS A 36 17.74 3.17 -18.21
N ILE A 37 18.82 2.92 -18.94
CA ILE A 37 19.00 3.41 -20.32
C ILE A 37 19.45 2.28 -21.25
N SER A 38 19.10 2.41 -22.53
CA SER A 38 19.50 1.49 -23.59
C SER A 38 20.72 2.05 -24.33
N PRO A 39 21.74 1.23 -24.65
CA PRO A 39 22.90 1.68 -25.43
C PRO A 39 22.63 1.77 -26.94
N SER A 40 21.41 1.48 -27.40
CA SER A 40 21.04 1.46 -28.83
C SER A 40 20.83 2.86 -29.40
N ASP A 41 21.34 3.11 -30.61
CA ASP A 41 21.14 4.39 -31.32
C ASP A 41 19.66 4.70 -31.61
N ARG A 42 18.83 3.67 -31.76
CA ARG A 42 17.37 3.83 -31.98
C ARG A 42 16.68 4.50 -30.80
N ASP A 43 17.21 4.29 -29.60
CA ASP A 43 16.66 4.79 -28.34
C ASP A 43 17.35 6.09 -27.90
N TYR A 44 18.15 6.73 -28.77
CA TYR A 44 18.94 7.91 -28.45
C TYR A 44 18.09 9.03 -27.83
N MET A 45 16.91 9.32 -28.40
CA MET A 45 16.04 10.39 -27.93
C MET A 45 15.45 10.12 -26.55
N GLU A 46 15.07 8.87 -26.26
CA GLU A 46 14.53 8.46 -24.96
C GLU A 46 15.62 8.42 -23.88
N THR A 47 16.82 7.95 -24.26
CA THR A 47 18.00 7.94 -23.40
C THR A 47 18.39 9.37 -22.99
N LEU A 48 18.40 10.30 -23.95
CA LEU A 48 18.68 11.72 -23.68
C LEU A 48 17.62 12.34 -22.76
N SER A 49 16.35 12.04 -22.99
CA SER A 49 15.23 12.53 -22.16
C SER A 49 15.32 12.00 -20.72
N THR A 50 15.65 10.73 -20.56
CA THR A 50 15.84 10.05 -19.27
C THR A 50 17.01 10.65 -18.50
N LEU A 51 18.16 10.85 -19.15
CA LEU A 51 19.34 11.48 -18.54
C LEU A 51 19.08 12.93 -18.14
N ARG A 52 18.38 13.70 -18.97
CA ARG A 52 17.98 15.08 -18.63
C ARG A 52 17.04 15.12 -17.42
N TYR A 53 16.14 14.15 -17.31
CA TYR A 53 15.29 14.03 -16.13
C TYR A 53 16.09 13.64 -14.88
N ALA A 54 16.97 12.65 -14.99
CA ALA A 54 17.85 12.23 -13.90
C ALA A 54 18.75 13.37 -13.40
N ASN A 55 19.30 14.18 -14.31
CA ASN A 55 20.11 15.35 -13.97
C ASN A 55 19.30 16.40 -13.19
N ARG A 56 18.03 16.62 -13.56
CA ARG A 56 17.13 17.49 -12.78
C ARG A 56 16.80 16.87 -11.42
N ALA A 57 16.46 15.58 -11.38
CA ALA A 57 16.10 14.86 -10.16
C ALA A 57 17.24 14.86 -9.12
N LYS A 58 18.50 14.81 -9.58
CA LYS A 58 19.70 14.93 -8.71
C LYS A 58 19.70 16.19 -7.85
N ASN A 59 19.12 17.29 -8.34
CA ASN A 59 19.11 18.58 -7.64
C ASN A 59 17.93 18.72 -6.65
N ILE A 60 17.12 17.68 -6.48
CA ILE A 60 16.04 17.68 -5.48
C ILE A 60 16.67 17.45 -4.10
N HIS A 61 16.36 18.35 -3.15
CA HIS A 61 16.88 18.27 -1.79
C HIS A 61 15.80 17.76 -0.84
N ASN A 62 16.05 16.61 -0.20
CA ASN A 62 15.18 16.05 0.83
C ASN A 62 15.68 16.43 2.24
N LYS A 63 14.77 16.44 3.22
CA LYS A 63 15.08 16.71 4.64
C LYS A 63 14.70 15.50 5.49
N PRO A 64 15.48 14.39 5.43
CA PRO A 64 15.20 13.20 6.21
C PRO A 64 15.36 13.49 7.71
N LYS A 65 14.38 13.05 8.49
CA LYS A 65 14.28 13.09 9.95
C LYS A 65 14.01 11.66 10.41
N VAL A 66 14.50 11.31 11.60
CA VAL A 66 14.21 10.01 12.20
C VAL A 66 12.72 9.99 12.57
N ASN A 67 12.01 8.99 12.06
CA ASN A 67 10.59 8.79 12.38
C ASN A 67 10.53 8.05 13.71
N GLU A 68 10.31 8.81 14.78
CA GLU A 68 10.07 8.28 16.11
C GLU A 68 8.57 8.29 16.39
N ASP A 69 8.09 7.29 17.13
CA ASP A 69 6.70 7.25 17.52
C ASP A 69 6.37 8.43 18.44
N PRO A 70 5.19 9.07 18.29
CA PRO A 70 4.82 10.24 19.09
C PRO A 70 4.85 9.93 20.59
N LYS A 71 4.55 8.70 20.99
CA LYS A 71 4.64 8.25 22.39
C LYS A 71 6.08 8.25 22.89
N ASP A 72 7.01 7.77 22.08
CA ASP A 72 8.43 7.68 22.45
C ASP A 72 9.08 9.06 22.49
N THR A 73 8.69 9.97 21.58
CA THR A 73 9.15 11.37 21.63
C THR A 73 8.73 12.06 22.93
N ILE A 74 7.48 11.87 23.35
CA ILE A 74 6.91 12.45 24.57
C ILE A 74 7.55 11.81 25.81
N LEU A 75 7.74 10.48 25.79
CA LEU A 75 8.37 9.76 26.88
C LEU A 75 9.81 10.23 27.09
N ARG A 76 10.58 10.43 26.01
CA ARG A 76 11.93 11.00 26.09
C ARG A 76 11.93 12.42 26.64
N GLN A 77 11.04 13.29 26.17
CA GLN A 77 10.91 14.64 26.71
C GLN A 77 10.57 14.64 28.20
N TYR A 78 9.67 13.76 28.64
CA TYR A 78 9.35 13.61 30.06
C TYR A 78 10.51 13.05 30.87
N GLN A 79 11.28 12.10 30.33
CA GLN A 79 12.48 11.60 31.00
C GLN A 79 13.54 12.68 31.15
N GLU A 80 13.79 13.47 30.11
CA GLU A 80 14.70 14.62 30.15
C GLU A 80 14.26 15.66 31.19
N GLU A 81 12.96 15.98 31.23
CA GLU A 81 12.43 16.96 32.20
C GLU A 81 12.47 16.42 33.64
N ILE A 82 12.15 15.15 33.85
CA ILE A 82 12.29 14.49 35.16
C ILE A 82 13.74 14.54 35.62
N GLN A 83 14.69 14.29 34.72
CA GLN A 83 16.11 14.31 35.04
C GLN A 83 16.58 15.73 35.41
N ARG A 84 16.19 16.73 34.61
CA ARG A 84 16.48 18.14 34.88
C ARG A 84 15.93 18.59 36.24
N LEU A 85 14.70 18.21 36.57
CA LEU A 85 14.06 18.54 37.84
C LEU A 85 14.75 17.85 39.02
N ARG A 86 15.18 16.59 38.85
CA ARG A 86 15.97 15.86 39.86
C ARG A 86 17.30 16.55 40.14
N ASP A 87 18.01 16.98 39.10
CA ASP A 87 19.28 17.69 39.24
C ASP A 87 19.11 19.04 40.00
N LEU A 88 18.03 19.77 39.70
CA LEU A 88 17.66 21.00 40.41
C LEU A 88 17.37 20.76 41.90
N LEU A 89 16.66 19.69 42.24
CA LEU A 89 16.36 19.33 43.62
C LEU A 89 17.61 18.89 44.38
N GLN A 90 18.49 18.10 43.76
CA GLN A 90 19.76 17.70 44.34
C GLN A 90 20.67 18.91 44.61
N THR A 91 20.69 19.88 43.70
CA THR A 91 21.41 21.15 43.88
C THR A 91 20.83 21.99 45.03
N LYS A 92 19.50 21.99 45.22
CA LYS A 92 18.86 22.68 46.36
C LYS A 92 19.11 21.98 47.69
N GLN A 93 19.07 20.64 47.73
CA GLN A 93 19.37 19.87 48.95
C GLN A 93 20.83 20.03 49.39
N THR A 94 21.78 20.01 48.45
CA THR A 94 23.20 20.26 48.75
C THR A 94 23.47 21.68 49.25
N ASN A 95 22.71 22.67 48.78
CA ASN A 95 22.76 24.03 49.33
C ASN A 95 22.09 24.14 50.71
N SER A 96 21.06 23.34 51.02
CA SER A 96 20.44 23.30 52.36
C SER A 96 21.37 22.67 53.40
N LEU A 97 22.08 21.58 53.04
CA LEU A 97 23.06 20.92 53.92
C LEU A 97 24.28 21.78 54.23
N ARG A 98 24.67 22.69 53.32
CA ARG A 98 25.75 23.67 53.56
C ARG A 98 25.39 24.76 54.59
N ILE A 99 24.12 24.95 54.90
CA ILE A 99 23.66 25.97 55.86
C ILE A 99 23.62 25.40 57.28
N GLU A 100 23.36 24.10 57.44
CA GLU A 100 23.33 23.44 58.76
C GLU A 100 24.71 23.27 59.41
N ASP A 101 25.79 23.24 58.63
CA ASP A 101 27.17 23.16 59.15
C ASP A 101 27.68 24.49 59.77
N LEU A 102 26.92 25.59 59.67
CA LEU A 102 27.29 26.91 60.23
C LEU A 102 26.51 27.29 61.50
N THR A 103 25.61 26.44 62.02
CA THR A 103 24.78 26.75 63.20
C THR A 103 25.17 26.00 64.48
N ASN A 104 26.27 25.24 64.48
CA ASN A 104 26.77 24.55 65.68
C ASN A 104 27.69 25.43 66.55
N THR A 105 27.18 26.57 67.01
CA THR A 105 27.73 27.28 68.17
C THR A 105 26.60 27.62 69.15
N SER A 106 26.61 26.89 70.27
CA SER A 106 25.99 27.22 71.56
C SER A 106 24.51 27.62 71.52
N GLU A 107 23.65 26.60 71.57
CA GLU A 107 22.26 26.71 72.02
C GLU A 107 22.23 26.85 73.55
N GLU A 108 22.35 28.06 74.08
CA GLU A 108 21.89 28.42 75.43
C GLU A 108 21.83 29.95 75.49
N GLU A 109 20.69 30.49 75.91
CA GLU A 109 20.31 31.91 75.96
C GLU A 109 19.86 32.53 74.61
N ILE A 110 18.54 32.57 74.39
CA ILE A 110 17.70 33.69 73.89
C ILE A 110 16.28 33.14 73.75
N ILE A 111 15.61 32.91 74.89
CA ILE A 111 14.14 32.76 74.95
C ILE A 111 13.65 33.68 76.07
N GLU A 112 13.90 34.98 75.91
CA GLU A 112 13.25 36.02 76.72
C GLU A 112 13.56 37.36 76.04
N THR A 113 12.68 37.78 75.11
CA THR A 113 12.43 39.18 74.70
C THR A 113 11.69 39.24 73.36
N ILE A 114 10.44 38.77 73.31
CA ILE A 114 9.49 39.29 72.31
C ILE A 114 8.23 39.74 73.07
N PRO A 115 7.93 41.05 73.13
CA PRO A 115 6.79 41.56 73.88
C PRO A 115 5.46 41.13 73.24
N SER A 116 4.58 40.59 74.07
CA SER A 116 3.17 40.29 73.81
C SER A 116 2.35 41.59 73.68
N SER A 117 2.51 42.31 72.58
CA SER A 117 1.58 43.39 72.18
C SER A 117 1.66 43.69 70.68
N PHE A 118 1.11 42.78 69.86
CA PHE A 118 0.72 43.11 68.49
C PHE A 118 -0.69 42.59 68.29
N THR A 119 -1.61 43.48 67.89
CA THR A 119 -3.04 43.21 67.70
C THR A 119 -3.27 42.01 66.78
N THR A 120 -3.58 40.84 67.36
CA THR A 120 -3.72 39.55 66.67
C THR A 120 -5.01 39.46 65.83
N THR A 121 -6.02 40.26 66.14
CA THR A 121 -7.34 40.21 65.51
C THR A 121 -7.33 40.55 64.01
N ASP A 122 -6.43 41.43 63.56
CA ASP A 122 -6.36 41.86 62.16
C ASP A 122 -5.62 40.87 61.25
N LEU A 123 -4.70 40.08 61.80
CA LEU A 123 -3.96 39.05 61.05
C LEU A 123 -4.80 37.77 60.92
N ASP A 124 -5.55 37.41 61.95
CA ASP A 124 -6.50 36.29 61.92
C ASP A 124 -7.65 36.56 60.94
N ALA A 125 -8.19 37.79 60.90
CA ALA A 125 -9.20 38.17 59.92
C ALA A 125 -8.70 38.16 58.47
N LYS A 126 -7.41 38.48 58.23
CA LYS A 126 -6.77 38.35 56.90
C LYS A 126 -6.59 36.89 56.52
N ARG A 127 -6.18 36.04 57.47
CA ARG A 127 -6.04 34.59 57.27
C ARG A 127 -7.37 33.94 56.89
N ASP A 128 -8.46 34.31 57.57
CA ASP A 128 -9.79 33.78 57.29
C ASP A 128 -10.35 34.24 55.93
N LYS A 129 -10.09 35.50 55.54
CA LYS A 129 -10.42 35.99 54.19
C LYS A 129 -9.67 35.21 53.11
N LEU A 130 -8.36 34.99 53.28
CA LEU A 130 -7.54 34.25 52.34
C LEU A 130 -8.00 32.79 52.20
N LEU A 131 -8.39 32.16 53.32
CA LEU A 131 -8.93 30.80 53.31
C LEU A 131 -10.24 30.71 52.53
N LYS A 132 -11.11 31.73 52.68
CA LYS A 132 -12.40 31.82 52.00
C LYS A 132 -12.23 32.04 50.49
N GLU A 133 -11.30 32.90 50.09
CA GLU A 133 -10.93 33.11 48.69
C GLU A 133 -10.40 31.82 48.06
N TYR A 134 -9.50 31.11 48.74
CA TYR A 134 -8.97 29.82 48.27
C TYR A 134 -10.08 28.76 48.13
N GLN A 135 -11.01 28.70 49.08
CA GLN A 135 -12.15 27.78 48.99
C GLN A 135 -13.07 28.11 47.80
N ASP A 136 -13.31 29.40 47.54
CA ASP A 136 -14.12 29.85 46.41
C ASP A 136 -13.44 29.60 45.07
N GLU A 137 -12.11 29.79 44.97
CA GLU A 137 -11.33 29.41 43.80
C GLU A 137 -11.37 27.90 43.54
N MET A 138 -11.20 27.09 44.58
CA MET A 138 -11.29 25.63 44.47
C MET A 138 -12.68 25.17 44.02
N ARG A 139 -13.74 25.84 44.50
CA ARG A 139 -15.12 25.57 44.06
C ARG A 139 -15.31 25.92 42.59
N LYS A 140 -14.79 27.06 42.13
CA LYS A 140 -14.82 27.47 40.71
C LYS A 140 -14.08 26.47 39.84
N LEU A 141 -12.88 26.06 40.24
CA LEU A 141 -12.06 25.10 39.49
C LEU A 141 -12.75 23.74 39.35
N LYS A 142 -13.38 23.26 40.43
CA LYS A 142 -14.14 22.00 40.43
C LYS A 142 -15.35 22.07 39.49
N ASN A 143 -16.09 23.19 39.51
CA ASN A 143 -17.22 23.40 38.62
C ASN A 143 -16.79 23.46 37.15
N LEU A 144 -15.68 24.15 36.85
CA LEU A 144 -15.12 24.21 35.50
C LEU A 144 -14.73 22.81 34.99
N HIS A 145 -14.01 22.05 35.82
CA HIS A 145 -13.61 20.69 35.47
C HIS A 145 -14.82 19.77 35.23
N GLN A 146 -15.86 19.89 36.04
CA GLN A 146 -17.10 19.14 35.87
C GLN A 146 -17.80 19.51 34.55
N ASN A 147 -17.84 20.80 34.20
CA ASN A 147 -18.41 21.27 32.95
C ASN A 147 -17.63 20.77 31.73
N GLU A 148 -16.30 20.88 31.74
CA GLU A 148 -15.45 20.34 30.67
C GLU A 148 -15.64 18.83 30.50
N LYS A 149 -15.78 18.09 31.61
CA LYS A 149 -16.05 16.66 31.57
C LYS A 149 -17.39 16.35 30.89
N ASN A 150 -18.45 17.09 31.25
CA ASN A 150 -19.76 16.94 30.64
C ASN A 150 -19.76 17.31 29.15
N GLU A 151 -19.02 18.35 28.75
CA GLU A 151 -18.88 18.74 27.34
C GLU A 151 -18.13 17.69 26.53
N LYS A 152 -17.03 17.16 27.07
CA LYS A 152 -16.29 16.03 26.46
C LYS A 152 -17.18 14.81 26.28
N GLU A 153 -18.00 14.48 27.27
CA GLU A 153 -18.95 13.36 27.17
C GLU A 153 -19.98 13.59 26.05
N LYS A 154 -20.52 14.81 25.89
CA LYS A 154 -21.44 15.15 24.78
C LYS A 154 -20.77 15.02 23.42
N VAL A 155 -19.54 15.53 23.28
CA VAL A 155 -18.77 15.43 22.03
C VAL A 155 -18.48 13.97 21.70
N MET A 156 -18.12 13.16 22.70
CA MET A 156 -17.91 11.73 22.51
C MET A 156 -19.17 11.00 22.03
N GLN A 157 -20.34 11.34 22.57
CA GLN A 157 -21.61 10.79 22.10
C GLN A 157 -21.92 11.18 20.64
N GLN A 158 -21.65 12.43 20.25
CA GLN A 158 -21.82 12.87 18.86
C GLN A 158 -20.88 12.13 17.91
N ILE A 159 -19.60 11.97 18.28
CA ILE A 159 -18.63 11.20 17.50
C ILE A 159 -19.10 9.74 17.35
N GLN A 160 -19.63 9.14 18.42
CA GLN A 160 -20.13 7.77 18.40
C GLN A 160 -21.35 7.63 17.49
N ALA A 161 -22.29 8.59 17.51
CA ALA A 161 -23.43 8.61 16.61
C ALA A 161 -22.99 8.71 15.13
N ILE A 162 -22.11 9.66 14.83
CA ILE A 162 -21.55 9.85 13.48
C ILE A 162 -20.85 8.57 12.99
N LYS A 163 -20.06 7.92 13.85
CA LYS A 163 -19.37 6.67 13.53
C LYS A 163 -20.36 5.57 13.15
N LEU A 164 -21.45 5.45 13.91
CA LEU A 164 -22.49 4.44 13.70
C LEU A 164 -23.23 4.67 12.36
N ASP A 165 -23.47 5.93 11.99
CA ASP A 165 -24.05 6.29 10.70
C ASP A 165 -23.10 5.98 9.53
N TYR A 166 -21.80 6.28 9.68
CA TYR A 166 -20.80 5.90 8.67
C TYR A 166 -20.70 4.37 8.50
N GLU A 167 -20.74 3.60 9.59
CA GLU A 167 -20.71 2.13 9.53
C GLU A 167 -21.94 1.58 8.78
N LYS A 168 -23.13 2.12 9.03
CA LYS A 168 -24.34 1.76 8.28
C LYS A 168 -24.22 2.07 6.79
N ASN A 169 -23.71 3.25 6.44
CA ASN A 169 -23.52 3.65 5.05
C ASN A 169 -22.53 2.74 4.32
N ILE A 170 -21.42 2.38 4.97
CA ILE A 170 -20.45 1.42 4.42
C ILE A 170 -21.10 0.05 4.20
N GLN A 171 -21.89 -0.44 5.15
CA GLN A 171 -22.60 -1.71 5.01
C GLN A 171 -23.61 -1.69 3.85
N GLN A 172 -24.35 -0.60 3.67
CA GLN A 172 -25.27 -0.43 2.53
C GLN A 172 -24.50 -0.43 1.21
N LEU A 173 -23.43 0.35 1.11
CA LEU A 173 -22.61 0.42 -0.10
C LEU A 173 -22.01 -0.95 -0.47
N ASN A 174 -21.53 -1.70 0.52
CA ASN A 174 -21.02 -3.06 0.29
C ASN A 174 -22.11 -4.01 -0.20
N LYS A 175 -23.34 -3.90 0.30
CA LYS A 175 -24.48 -4.68 -0.22
C LYS A 175 -24.80 -4.34 -1.67
N GLU A 176 -24.77 -3.05 -2.03
CA GLU A 176 -24.98 -2.61 -3.41
C GLU A 176 -23.89 -3.10 -4.36
N ILE A 177 -22.62 -3.03 -3.94
CA ILE A 177 -21.50 -3.56 -4.73
C ILE A 177 -21.66 -5.06 -4.96
N ASN A 178 -21.95 -5.83 -3.90
CA ASN A 178 -22.18 -7.27 -4.00
C ASN A 178 -23.38 -7.60 -4.90
N PHE A 179 -24.45 -6.80 -4.85
CA PHE A 179 -25.60 -6.99 -5.73
C PHE A 179 -25.26 -6.73 -7.21
N LYS A 180 -24.50 -5.66 -7.49
CA LYS A 180 -24.03 -5.36 -8.85
C LYS A 180 -23.12 -6.46 -9.38
N GLN A 181 -22.14 -6.91 -8.59
CA GLN A 181 -21.24 -8.00 -8.96
C GLN A 181 -22.00 -9.30 -9.27
N LYS A 182 -22.98 -9.67 -8.43
CA LYS A 182 -23.83 -10.85 -8.69
C LYS A 182 -24.65 -10.73 -9.97
N LYS A 183 -25.15 -9.53 -10.27
CA LYS A 183 -25.91 -9.27 -11.50
C LYS A 183 -25.02 -9.35 -12.74
N GLU A 184 -23.80 -8.82 -12.67
CA GLU A 184 -22.79 -8.92 -13.74
C GLU A 184 -22.42 -10.40 -13.98
N LEU A 185 -22.10 -11.16 -12.92
CA LEU A 185 -21.82 -12.60 -13.00
C LEU A 185 -22.96 -13.39 -13.66
N CYS A 186 -24.21 -13.16 -13.26
CA CYS A 186 -25.36 -13.85 -13.87
C CYS A 186 -25.52 -13.52 -15.36
N SER A 187 -25.23 -12.27 -15.75
CA SER A 187 -25.28 -11.88 -17.16
C SER A 187 -24.13 -12.46 -17.98
N GLU A 188 -22.94 -12.61 -17.39
CA GLU A 188 -21.81 -13.28 -18.04
C GLU A 188 -22.12 -14.77 -18.25
N ASP A 189 -22.67 -15.45 -17.25
CA ASP A 189 -23.09 -16.86 -17.35
C ASP A 189 -24.15 -17.07 -18.44
N GLU A 190 -25.13 -16.17 -18.56
CA GLU A 190 -26.14 -16.20 -19.63
C GLU A 190 -25.51 -16.06 -21.03
N ILE A 191 -24.53 -15.17 -21.18
CA ILE A 191 -23.81 -14.97 -22.45
C ILE A 191 -22.98 -16.21 -22.81
N VAL A 192 -22.27 -16.79 -21.84
CA VAL A 192 -21.47 -18.02 -22.04
C VAL A 192 -22.37 -19.17 -22.46
N ASN A 193 -23.49 -19.41 -21.76
CA ASN A 193 -24.46 -20.44 -22.12
C ASN A 193 -25.03 -20.24 -23.53
N ARG A 194 -25.29 -18.98 -23.94
CA ARG A 194 -25.76 -18.67 -25.29
C ARG A 194 -24.70 -18.94 -26.36
N ILE A 195 -23.44 -18.63 -26.08
CA ILE A 195 -22.31 -18.93 -26.98
C ILE A 195 -22.13 -20.43 -27.12
N GLU A 196 -22.22 -21.20 -26.03
CA GLU A 196 -22.13 -22.66 -26.07
C GLU A 196 -23.26 -23.29 -26.90
N ALA A 197 -24.49 -22.82 -26.74
CA ALA A 197 -25.62 -23.27 -27.56
C ALA A 197 -25.42 -22.97 -29.06
N LEU A 198 -24.88 -21.78 -29.39
CA LEU A 198 -24.54 -21.43 -30.77
C LEU A 198 -23.36 -22.25 -31.31
N LYS A 199 -22.34 -22.53 -30.50
CA LYS A 199 -21.24 -23.42 -30.89
C LYS A 199 -21.76 -24.83 -31.20
N ALA A 200 -22.64 -25.35 -30.35
CA ALA A 200 -23.25 -26.66 -30.55
C ALA A 200 -24.07 -26.74 -31.85
N SER A 201 -24.81 -25.67 -32.19
CA SER A 201 -25.56 -25.63 -33.45
C SER A 201 -24.67 -25.46 -34.69
N ILE A 202 -23.51 -24.80 -34.56
CA ILE A 202 -22.55 -24.60 -35.68
C ILE A 202 -21.67 -25.83 -35.93
N ILE A 203 -21.39 -26.64 -34.90
CA ILE A 203 -20.53 -27.83 -34.99
C ILE A 203 -21.20 -28.98 -35.78
N GLY A 204 -22.45 -28.82 -36.21
CA GLY A 204 -23.12 -29.73 -37.13
C GLY A 204 -23.82 -29.00 -38.27
N GLY A 205 -23.22 -28.99 -39.47
CA GLY A 205 -23.96 -28.62 -40.70
C GLY A 205 -25.16 -29.55 -40.94
N GLU A 206 -26.02 -29.25 -41.93
CA GLU A 206 -27.32 -29.91 -42.22
C GLU A 206 -27.37 -31.45 -42.21
N ARG A 207 -26.21 -32.14 -42.21
CA ARG A 207 -26.07 -33.60 -42.23
C ARG A 207 -25.30 -34.16 -41.02
N ALA A 208 -25.27 -33.45 -39.91
CA ALA A 208 -24.54 -33.86 -38.70
C ALA A 208 -25.08 -35.14 -38.05
N ASN A 209 -26.38 -35.41 -38.23
CA ASN A 209 -27.06 -36.60 -37.71
C ASN A 209 -27.16 -37.76 -38.72
N ASP A 210 -26.60 -37.65 -39.93
CA ASP A 210 -26.58 -38.75 -40.91
C ASP A 210 -25.60 -39.84 -40.45
N GLN A 211 -26.10 -40.85 -39.73
CA GLN A 211 -25.32 -41.98 -39.23
C GLN A 211 -24.58 -42.72 -40.34
N GLU A 212 -25.19 -42.89 -41.52
CA GLU A 212 -24.55 -43.53 -42.69
C GLU A 212 -23.32 -42.75 -43.18
N LEU A 213 -23.36 -41.41 -43.13
CA LEU A 213 -22.26 -40.56 -43.58
C LEU A 213 -21.08 -40.63 -42.61
N SER A 214 -21.37 -40.74 -41.30
CA SER A 214 -20.38 -41.01 -40.25
C SER A 214 -19.73 -42.39 -40.42
N GLU A 215 -20.52 -43.45 -40.64
CA GLU A 215 -20.00 -44.80 -40.89
C GLU A 215 -19.17 -44.89 -42.17
N ARG A 216 -19.62 -44.24 -43.25
CA ARG A 216 -18.86 -44.18 -44.50
C ARG A 216 -17.54 -43.45 -44.34
N ARG A 217 -17.49 -42.37 -43.55
CA ARG A 217 -16.26 -41.66 -43.18
C ARG A 217 -15.34 -42.55 -42.33
N LYS A 218 -15.87 -43.27 -41.33
CA LYS A 218 -15.10 -44.23 -40.52
C LYS A 218 -14.50 -45.35 -41.39
N LYS A 219 -15.29 -45.95 -42.28
CA LYS A 219 -14.81 -46.99 -43.22
C LYS A 219 -13.72 -46.45 -44.15
N LYS A 220 -13.88 -45.24 -44.70
CA LYS A 220 -12.85 -44.58 -45.52
C LYS A 220 -11.57 -44.28 -44.74
N LYS A 221 -11.69 -43.80 -43.50
CA LYS A 221 -10.54 -43.55 -42.61
C LYS A 221 -9.79 -44.84 -42.30
N LEU A 222 -10.49 -45.90 -41.93
CA LEU A 222 -9.89 -47.20 -41.64
C LEU A 222 -9.21 -47.82 -42.86
N ALA A 223 -9.81 -47.67 -44.05
CA ALA A 223 -9.19 -48.10 -45.30
C ALA A 223 -7.92 -47.29 -45.63
N ALA A 224 -7.93 -45.99 -45.38
CA ALA A 224 -6.76 -45.13 -45.56
C ALA A 224 -5.63 -45.47 -44.57
N GLU A 225 -5.96 -45.73 -43.30
CA GLU A 225 -5.00 -46.16 -42.27
C GLU A 225 -4.36 -47.52 -42.62
N ARG A 226 -5.17 -48.49 -43.06
CA ARG A 226 -4.66 -49.78 -43.56
C ARG A 226 -3.73 -49.61 -44.75
N ARG A 227 -4.11 -48.77 -45.72
CA ARG A 227 -3.24 -48.44 -46.87
C ARG A 227 -1.95 -47.76 -46.44
N ALA A 228 -2.02 -46.80 -45.52
CA ALA A 228 -0.85 -46.11 -45.00
C ALA A 228 0.07 -47.07 -44.23
N SER A 229 -0.48 -47.99 -43.45
CA SER A 229 0.28 -49.02 -42.74
C SER A 229 0.98 -49.99 -43.71
N VAL A 230 0.32 -50.42 -44.78
CA VAL A 230 0.93 -51.26 -45.81
C VAL A 230 2.05 -50.50 -46.54
N ILE A 231 1.83 -49.24 -46.91
CA ILE A 231 2.86 -48.40 -47.53
C ILE A 231 4.05 -48.22 -46.58
N ALA A 232 3.81 -47.94 -45.30
CA ALA A 232 4.87 -47.81 -44.30
C ALA A 232 5.66 -49.11 -44.13
N HIS A 233 4.99 -50.27 -44.14
CA HIS A 233 5.64 -51.57 -44.05
C HIS A 233 6.48 -51.90 -45.31
N LEU A 234 5.99 -51.54 -46.50
CA LEU A 234 6.74 -51.71 -47.75
C LEU A 234 7.93 -50.77 -47.81
N LEU A 235 7.78 -49.50 -47.42
CA LEU A 235 8.88 -48.54 -47.32
C LEU A 235 9.96 -49.03 -46.35
N ALA A 236 9.58 -49.53 -45.17
CA ALA A 236 10.53 -50.08 -44.20
C ALA A 236 11.27 -51.33 -44.72
N LYS A 237 10.67 -52.08 -45.66
CA LYS A 237 11.29 -53.24 -46.30
C LYS A 237 12.18 -52.85 -47.48
N ILE A 238 11.87 -51.74 -48.14
CA ILE A 238 12.67 -51.12 -49.21
C ILE A 238 13.90 -50.41 -48.62
N ASP A 239 13.82 -49.81 -47.43
CA ASP A 239 14.98 -49.23 -46.73
C ASP A 239 16.06 -50.29 -46.37
N MET A 240 15.70 -51.58 -46.41
CA MET A 240 16.61 -52.70 -46.12
C MET A 240 17.19 -53.38 -47.39
N ASN A 241 16.60 -53.16 -48.57
CA ASN A 241 17.02 -53.78 -49.82
C ASN A 241 17.12 -52.70 -50.92
N GLU A 242 18.34 -52.42 -51.37
CA GLU A 242 18.63 -51.53 -52.50
C GLU A 242 17.99 -52.05 -53.79
N ASP A 243 16.74 -51.66 -54.10
CA ASP A 243 16.18 -51.73 -55.46
C ASP A 243 15.17 -50.59 -55.65
N ARG A 244 15.70 -49.43 -56.03
CA ARG A 244 15.01 -48.14 -56.19
C ARG A 244 14.16 -48.04 -57.47
N GLU A 245 14.01 -49.11 -58.25
CA GLU A 245 13.39 -49.06 -59.59
C GLU A 245 11.91 -49.50 -59.62
N LEU A 246 11.39 -50.16 -58.58
CA LEU A 246 10.04 -50.75 -58.60
C LEU A 246 8.89 -49.78 -58.26
N LEU A 247 9.18 -48.52 -57.90
CA LEU A 247 8.17 -47.54 -57.46
C LEU A 247 7.68 -46.58 -58.55
N HIS A 248 8.13 -46.73 -59.79
CA HIS A 248 7.91 -45.73 -60.84
C HIS A 248 6.47 -45.67 -61.42
N ASN A 249 5.54 -46.52 -60.96
CA ASN A 249 4.22 -46.69 -61.62
C ASN A 249 3.00 -46.34 -60.75
N GLN A 250 3.17 -45.71 -59.58
CA GLN A 250 2.02 -45.21 -58.80
C GLN A 250 2.22 -43.76 -58.37
N TYR A 251 2.06 -42.85 -59.33
CA TYR A 251 1.96 -41.42 -59.04
C TYR A 251 0.57 -41.10 -58.47
N LYS A 252 0.52 -40.30 -57.40
CA LYS A 252 -0.75 -39.88 -56.79
C LYS A 252 -1.49 -38.87 -57.66
N ASP A 253 -0.76 -38.10 -58.47
CA ASP A 253 -1.28 -37.08 -59.39
C ASP A 253 -0.33 -36.84 -60.58
N ILE A 254 -0.87 -36.36 -61.70
CA ILE A 254 -0.15 -36.09 -62.96
C ILE A 254 0.99 -35.09 -62.76
N SER A 255 0.81 -34.09 -61.89
CA SER A 255 1.85 -33.11 -61.55
C SER A 255 3.08 -33.76 -60.92
N GLN A 256 2.87 -34.85 -60.17
CA GLN A 256 3.93 -35.59 -59.52
C GLN A 256 4.72 -36.43 -60.53
N GLU A 257 4.04 -37.01 -61.52
CA GLU A 257 4.67 -37.71 -62.65
C GLU A 257 5.50 -36.76 -63.53
N LEU A 258 4.98 -35.55 -63.81
CA LEU A 258 5.70 -34.56 -64.59
C LEU A 258 6.99 -34.12 -63.89
N ASN A 259 6.92 -33.85 -62.59
CA ASN A 259 8.08 -33.43 -61.82
C ASN A 259 9.19 -34.49 -61.79
N THR A 260 8.85 -35.75 -61.55
CA THR A 260 9.84 -36.84 -61.52
C THR A 260 10.45 -37.08 -62.90
N LYS A 261 9.65 -37.01 -63.97
CA LYS A 261 10.18 -37.10 -65.35
C LYS A 261 11.06 -35.91 -65.72
N THR A 262 10.73 -34.70 -65.28
CA THR A 262 11.58 -33.52 -65.50
C THR A 262 12.87 -33.56 -64.70
N GLU A 263 12.87 -34.14 -63.50
CA GLU A 263 14.08 -34.36 -62.71
C GLU A 263 14.97 -35.44 -63.31
N ALA A 264 14.41 -36.49 -63.90
CA ALA A 264 15.18 -37.55 -64.56
C ALA A 264 15.83 -37.13 -65.88
N LEU A 265 15.38 -36.03 -66.50
CA LEU A 265 15.93 -35.46 -67.73
C LEU A 265 17.00 -34.38 -67.47
N ARG A 266 17.28 -34.05 -66.21
CA ARG A 266 18.29 -33.07 -65.78
C ARG A 266 19.58 -33.77 -65.39
#